data_AF-A0A520IA29-F1
#
_entry.id   AF-A0A520IA29-F1
#
_cell.length_a   1.000
_cell.length_b   1.000
_cell.length_c   1.000
_cell.angle_alpha   90.00
_cell.angle_beta   90.00
_cell.angle_gamma   90.00
#
_symmetry.space_group_name_H-M   'P 1'
#
loop_
_entity.id
_entity.type
_entity.pdbx_description
1 polymer ?
#
loop_
_entity_poly.entity_id
_entity_poly.type
_entity_poly.pdbx_seq_one_letter_code
_entity_poly.pdbx_strand_id
1 'polypeptide(L)'
;MALASKSGIKVSRYYGRNQIASGTPNLVEKPFTIEGPVLNQITQAVDYFRSVVKQSPPKLVGSTFRPSISIPEWAFQEAITNAVIHRNYAVEDDIHVRFFDDRIEIESPGTYPGHMTPENVRSDRYARNPLLLRALNKFSASPNLDIGEGVDRMFQVMKESDLYEPIFIPAIIRPNSVLVILLNQQRVMAWDTVSNYLEKEYVISNGKAREITLVPKPCLSGAETFGPPCSCHWRVMLPSLYPNTFGNGSAAS
;
A
#
# COMPACT_ATOMS: atom_id res chain seq x y z
N MET A 1 25.01 35.45 -0.32
CA MET A 1 25.04 33.98 -0.32
C MET A 1 23.75 33.54 0.34
N ALA A 2 22.66 33.41 -0.43
CA ALA A 2 21.40 32.93 0.12
C ALA A 2 21.59 31.46 0.49
N LEU A 3 21.33 31.09 1.75
CA LEU A 3 21.21 29.69 2.14
C LEU A 3 20.22 29.05 1.16
N ALA A 4 20.68 28.02 0.43
CA ALA A 4 19.79 27.28 -0.46
C ALA A 4 18.62 26.78 0.40
N SER A 5 17.41 27.25 0.11
CA SER A 5 16.21 26.78 0.81
C SER A 5 16.16 25.26 0.66
N LYS A 6 16.20 24.52 1.77
CA LYS A 6 16.07 23.06 1.75
C LYS A 6 14.71 22.72 1.15
N SER A 7 14.72 22.34 -0.12
CA SER A 7 13.52 22.09 -0.92
C SER A 7 13.66 20.90 -1.84
N GLY A 8 14.46 19.93 -1.42
CA GLY A 8 14.69 18.68 -2.13
C GLY A 8 13.90 17.52 -1.55
N ILE A 9 14.21 16.34 -2.09
CA ILE A 9 13.76 15.04 -1.57
C ILE A 9 14.99 14.37 -0.96
N LYS A 10 15.00 14.22 0.36
CA LYS A 10 16.05 13.52 1.08
C LYS A 10 15.70 12.05 1.20
N VAL A 11 16.56 11.19 0.68
CA VAL A 11 16.36 9.75 0.64
C VAL A 11 17.27 9.08 1.66
N SER A 12 16.72 8.17 2.45
CA SER A 12 17.46 7.39 3.46
C SER A 12 16.98 5.95 3.46
N ARG A 13 17.91 5.00 3.44
CA ARG A 13 17.61 3.56 3.44
C ARG A 13 18.19 2.91 4.67
N TYR A 14 17.35 2.20 5.41
CA TYR A 14 17.72 1.57 6.68
C TYR A 14 17.66 0.04 6.58
N TYR A 15 18.51 -0.64 7.33
CA TYR A 15 18.40 -2.08 7.56
C TYR A 15 17.40 -2.38 8.68
N GLY A 16 16.49 -3.32 8.48
CA GLY A 16 15.50 -3.71 9.49
C GLY A 16 14.27 -2.79 9.51
N ARG A 17 13.56 -2.80 10.64
CA ARG A 17 12.24 -2.14 10.82
C ARG A 17 12.29 -0.82 11.59
N ASN A 18 13.39 -0.58 12.32
CA ASN A 18 13.52 0.53 13.26
C ASN A 18 14.73 1.39 12.89
N GLN A 19 14.64 2.69 13.17
CA GLN A 19 15.80 3.58 13.08
C GLN A 19 16.61 3.44 14.37
N ILE A 20 17.89 3.07 14.26
CA ILE A 20 18.79 3.01 15.40
C ILE A 20 19.66 4.27 15.35
N ALA A 21 19.34 5.23 16.22
CA ALA A 21 20.08 6.50 16.30
C ALA A 21 21.29 6.43 17.26
N SER A 22 21.36 5.40 18.12
CA SER A 22 22.42 5.25 19.11
C SER A 22 23.55 4.36 18.58
N GLY A 23 24.77 4.89 18.55
CA GLY A 23 25.95 4.17 18.04
C GLY A 23 26.11 4.29 16.53
N THR A 24 26.43 3.19 15.84
CA THR A 24 26.48 3.15 14.38
C THR A 24 25.07 3.10 13.80
N PRO A 25 24.63 4.11 13.01
CA PRO A 25 23.31 4.11 12.44
C PRO A 25 23.14 2.95 11.45
N ASN A 26 21.96 2.34 11.44
CA ASN A 26 21.62 1.20 10.57
C ASN A 26 21.30 1.64 9.13
N LEU A 27 22.15 2.47 8.53
CA LEU A 27 21.99 2.96 7.18
C LEU A 27 22.63 1.99 6.18
N VAL A 28 21.90 1.65 5.11
CA VAL A 28 22.42 0.85 3.99
C VAL A 28 23.47 1.63 3.20
N GLU A 29 23.16 2.90 2.96
CA GLU A 29 24.00 3.82 2.22
C GLU A 29 23.91 5.21 2.82
N LYS A 30 24.86 6.07 2.45
CA LYS A 30 24.87 7.46 2.91
C LYS A 30 23.61 8.17 2.37
N PRO A 31 22.79 8.80 3.22
CA PRO A 31 21.66 9.59 2.78
C PRO A 31 22.08 10.66 1.79
N PHE A 32 21.31 10.80 0.71
CA PHE A 32 21.52 11.81 -0.31
C PHE A 32 20.24 12.62 -0.52
N THR A 33 20.41 13.83 -1.03
CA THR A 33 19.30 14.74 -1.34
C THR A 33 19.21 14.90 -2.86
N ILE A 34 18.01 14.74 -3.38
CA ILE A 34 17.67 15.00 -4.77
C ILE A 34 17.21 16.45 -4.86
N GLU A 35 18.00 17.27 -5.54
CA GLU A 35 17.71 18.69 -5.77
C GLU A 35 17.46 18.98 -7.26
N GLY A 36 17.02 20.20 -7.57
CA GLY A 36 16.78 20.64 -8.94
C GLY A 36 15.28 20.85 -9.26
N PRO A 37 14.90 20.86 -10.54
CA PRO A 37 13.51 21.07 -10.96
C PRO A 37 12.57 20.02 -10.37
N VAL A 38 11.37 20.44 -9.98
CA VAL A 38 10.38 19.57 -9.31
C VAL A 38 10.09 18.28 -10.07
N LEU A 39 9.93 18.35 -11.40
CA LEU A 39 9.71 17.16 -12.21
C LEU A 39 10.89 16.19 -12.14
N ASN A 40 12.12 16.71 -12.19
CA ASN A 40 13.34 15.91 -12.08
C ASN A 40 13.51 15.30 -10.70
N GLN A 41 13.05 15.98 -9.63
CA GLN A 41 13.06 15.41 -8.29
C GLN A 41 12.13 14.18 -8.21
N ILE A 42 10.92 14.29 -8.76
CA ILE A 42 9.94 13.19 -8.77
C ILE A 42 10.47 12.01 -9.61
N THR A 43 10.96 12.26 -10.83
CA THR A 43 11.45 11.18 -11.71
C THR A 43 12.66 10.46 -11.12
N GLN A 44 13.63 11.20 -10.58
CA GLN A 44 14.80 10.61 -9.91
C GLN A 44 14.41 9.81 -8.67
N ALA A 45 13.42 10.27 -7.89
CA ALA A 45 12.93 9.51 -6.73
C ALA A 45 12.29 8.18 -7.15
N VAL A 46 11.51 8.18 -8.23
CA VAL A 46 10.90 6.97 -8.79
C VAL A 46 11.96 6.03 -9.38
N ASP A 47 12.95 6.56 -10.10
CA ASP A 47 14.06 5.76 -10.64
C ASP A 47 14.90 5.13 -9.52
N TYR A 48 15.13 5.86 -8.44
CA TYR A 48 15.77 5.32 -7.25
C TYR A 48 14.91 4.20 -6.63
N PHE A 49 13.60 4.39 -6.48
CA PHE A 49 12.69 3.34 -6.02
C PHE A 49 12.78 2.07 -6.89
N ARG A 50 12.78 2.21 -8.22
CA ARG A 50 12.99 1.07 -9.14
C ARG A 50 14.32 0.38 -8.89
N SER A 51 15.38 1.13 -8.63
CA SER A 51 16.70 0.58 -8.33
C SER A 51 16.70 -0.22 -7.01
N VAL A 52 16.01 0.29 -5.99
CA VAL A 52 15.87 -0.38 -4.68
C VAL A 52 15.08 -1.68 -4.80
N VAL A 53 13.98 -1.68 -5.57
CA VAL A 53 13.20 -2.90 -5.84
C VAL A 53 14.05 -3.95 -6.56
N LYS A 54 14.82 -3.55 -7.58
CA LYS A 54 15.73 -4.44 -8.32
C LYS A 54 16.85 -5.04 -7.47
N GLN A 55 17.39 -4.26 -6.54
CA GLN A 55 18.44 -4.70 -5.61
C GLN A 55 17.92 -5.52 -4.44
N SER A 56 16.60 -5.52 -4.21
CA SER A 56 16.00 -6.22 -3.08
C SER A 56 16.18 -7.74 -3.22
N PRO A 57 16.53 -8.46 -2.15
CA PRO A 57 16.75 -9.90 -2.24
C PRO A 57 15.46 -10.58 -2.69
N PRO A 58 15.52 -11.54 -3.64
CA PRO A 58 14.34 -12.23 -4.10
C PRO A 58 13.78 -13.11 -2.98
N LYS A 59 12.47 -13.07 -2.79
CA LYS A 59 11.71 -14.01 -1.95
C LYS A 59 11.02 -15.03 -2.83
N LEU A 60 11.04 -16.29 -2.40
CA LEU A 60 10.25 -17.33 -3.04
C LEU A 60 8.79 -17.15 -2.65
N VAL A 61 7.93 -16.91 -3.64
CA VAL A 61 6.48 -16.83 -3.46
C VAL A 61 5.87 -17.91 -4.36
N GLY A 62 5.37 -18.98 -3.74
CA GLY A 62 4.97 -20.19 -4.46
C GLY A 62 6.16 -20.82 -5.18
N SER A 63 6.13 -20.84 -6.51
CA SER A 63 7.18 -21.39 -7.38
C SER A 63 8.04 -20.32 -8.08
N THR A 64 7.79 -19.03 -7.84
CA THR A 64 8.49 -17.93 -8.53
C THR A 64 9.25 -17.05 -7.54
N PHE A 65 10.45 -16.62 -7.93
CA PHE A 65 11.21 -15.60 -7.20
C PHE A 65 10.67 -14.22 -7.54
N ARG A 66 10.19 -13.50 -6.51
CA ARG A 66 9.75 -12.11 -6.63
C ARG A 66 10.65 -11.20 -5.79
N PRO A 67 10.85 -9.92 -6.16
CA PRO A 67 11.51 -8.95 -5.30
C PRO A 67 10.90 -8.93 -3.90
N SER A 68 11.71 -8.73 -2.87
CA SER A 68 11.21 -8.68 -1.48
C SER A 68 10.37 -7.44 -1.18
N ILE A 69 10.56 -6.38 -1.97
CA ILE A 69 9.69 -5.20 -2.00
C ILE A 69 8.64 -5.42 -3.07
N SER A 70 7.39 -5.47 -2.63
CA SER A 70 6.22 -5.76 -3.46
C SER A 70 5.33 -4.54 -3.71
N ILE A 71 5.68 -3.38 -3.12
CA ILE A 71 4.95 -2.13 -3.28
C ILE A 71 4.92 -1.74 -4.77
N PRO A 72 3.75 -1.43 -5.34
CA PRO A 72 3.64 -0.97 -6.72
C PRO A 72 4.32 0.37 -6.92
N GLU A 73 5.05 0.49 -8.03
CA GLU A 73 5.74 1.73 -8.40
C GLU A 73 4.77 2.91 -8.52
N TRP A 74 3.60 2.66 -9.11
CA TRP A 74 2.56 3.68 -9.28
C TRP A 74 2.10 4.27 -7.94
N ALA A 75 1.94 3.44 -6.90
CA ALA A 75 1.55 3.90 -5.57
C ALA A 75 2.63 4.79 -4.93
N PHE A 76 3.91 4.43 -5.10
CA PHE A 76 5.02 5.24 -4.63
C PHE A 76 5.12 6.57 -5.39
N GLN A 77 4.95 6.55 -6.71
CA GLN A 77 4.97 7.73 -7.56
C GLN A 77 3.87 8.74 -7.18
N GLU A 78 2.64 8.26 -6.94
CA GLU A 78 1.52 9.08 -6.48
C GLU A 78 1.80 9.67 -5.10
N ALA A 79 2.31 8.87 -4.16
CA ALA A 79 2.64 9.34 -2.81
C ALA A 79 3.72 10.42 -2.81
N ILE A 80 4.79 10.27 -3.61
CA ILE A 80 5.84 11.29 -3.76
C ILE A 80 5.30 12.54 -4.44
N THR A 81 4.49 12.39 -5.48
CA THR A 81 3.94 13.54 -6.22
C THR A 81 3.01 14.35 -5.32
N ASN A 82 2.18 13.69 -4.51
CA ASN A 82 1.36 14.33 -3.49
C ASN A 82 2.22 15.01 -2.41
N ALA A 83 3.29 14.37 -1.94
CA ALA A 83 4.20 14.97 -0.98
C ALA A 83 4.79 16.29 -1.50
N VAL A 84 5.13 16.37 -2.78
CA VAL A 84 5.65 17.58 -3.44
C VAL A 84 4.56 18.64 -3.65
N ILE A 85 3.40 18.26 -4.18
CA ILE A 85 2.28 19.18 -4.45
C ILE A 85 1.79 19.84 -3.16
N HIS A 86 1.67 19.07 -2.09
CA HIS A 86 1.11 19.56 -0.83
C HIS A 86 2.16 20.06 0.16
N ARG A 87 3.44 20.10 -0.24
CA ARG A 87 4.54 20.62 0.58
C ARG A 87 4.33 22.08 0.99
N ASN A 88 4.67 22.41 2.23
CA ASN A 88 4.82 23.80 2.65
C ASN A 88 6.19 24.34 2.24
N TYR A 89 6.26 25.05 1.12
CA TYR A 89 7.50 25.66 0.60
C TYR A 89 8.03 26.84 1.45
N ALA A 90 7.28 27.32 2.44
CA ALA A 90 7.77 28.32 3.39
C ALA A 90 8.67 27.71 4.49
N VAL A 91 8.69 26.39 4.63
CA VAL A 91 9.52 25.67 5.62
C VAL A 91 10.80 25.18 4.95
N GLU A 92 11.95 25.51 5.53
CA GLU A 92 13.28 25.07 5.08
C GLU A 92 13.58 23.62 5.53
N ASP A 93 12.76 22.67 5.07
CA ASP A 93 12.97 21.24 5.32
C ASP A 93 12.67 20.41 4.07
N ASP A 94 13.41 19.34 3.87
CA ASP A 94 13.25 18.45 2.71
C ASP A 94 12.06 17.50 2.91
N ILE A 95 11.59 16.89 1.81
CA ILE A 95 10.70 15.73 1.90
C ILE A 95 11.57 14.53 2.30
N HIS A 96 11.26 13.87 3.40
CA HIS A 96 12.04 12.72 3.87
C HIS A 96 11.39 11.43 3.37
N VAL A 97 12.13 10.68 2.54
CA VAL A 97 11.73 9.36 2.06
C VAL A 97 12.60 8.33 2.73
N ARG A 98 12.01 7.50 3.59
CA ARG A 98 12.72 6.49 4.37
C ARG A 98 12.28 5.10 3.93
N PHE A 99 13.25 4.31 3.50
CA PHE A 99 13.05 2.93 3.10
C PHE A 99 13.41 1.99 4.24
N PHE A 100 12.45 1.15 4.64
CA PHE A 100 12.62 0.04 5.56
C PHE A 100 12.31 -1.28 4.87
N ASP A 101 12.63 -2.39 5.51
CA ASP A 101 12.37 -3.73 4.95
C ASP A 101 10.86 -4.04 4.87
N ASP A 102 10.07 -3.49 5.80
CA ASP A 102 8.63 -3.75 5.96
C ASP A 102 7.74 -2.61 5.48
N ARG A 103 8.28 -1.42 5.23
CA ARG A 103 7.50 -0.24 4.80
C ARG A 103 8.36 0.85 4.16
N ILE A 104 7.69 1.78 3.49
CA ILE A 104 8.27 3.02 2.99
C ILE A 104 7.52 4.17 3.66
N GLU A 105 8.26 5.10 4.26
CA GLU A 105 7.74 6.29 4.90
C GLU A 105 8.05 7.52 4.04
N ILE A 106 7.03 8.32 3.75
CA ILE A 106 7.16 9.58 3.00
C ILE A 106 6.63 10.69 3.90
N GLU A 107 7.53 11.56 4.36
CA GLU A 107 7.20 12.67 5.25
C GLU A 107 7.39 14.00 4.51
N SER A 108 6.29 14.72 4.30
CA SER A 108 6.29 16.06 3.70
C SER A 108 6.14 17.13 4.80
N PRO A 109 6.91 18.22 4.76
CA PRO A 109 6.79 19.28 5.75
C PRO A 109 5.52 20.11 5.54
N GLY A 110 4.93 20.51 6.65
CA GLY A 110 3.64 21.18 6.74
C GLY A 110 2.51 20.26 7.21
N THR A 111 1.40 20.86 7.62
CA THR A 111 0.21 20.13 8.06
C THR A 111 -0.67 19.67 6.88
N TYR A 112 -1.77 18.97 7.13
CA TYR A 112 -2.76 18.67 6.09
C TYR A 112 -3.33 19.96 5.49
N PRO A 113 -3.60 20.01 4.18
CA PRO A 113 -3.99 21.25 3.54
C PRO A 113 -5.49 21.54 3.77
N GLY A 114 -5.83 22.72 4.31
CA GLY A 114 -7.23 23.14 4.48
C GLY A 114 -7.98 22.33 5.55
N HIS A 115 -9.13 21.77 5.17
CA HIS A 115 -9.97 20.91 6.02
C HIS A 115 -9.69 19.41 5.86
N MET A 116 -8.64 19.06 5.10
CA MET A 116 -8.31 17.66 4.82
C MET A 116 -7.88 16.94 6.10
N THR A 117 -8.42 15.75 6.30
CA THR A 117 -8.03 14.82 7.36
C THR A 117 -7.72 13.44 6.74
N PRO A 118 -7.08 12.51 7.47
CA PRO A 118 -6.88 11.15 6.98
C PRO A 118 -8.17 10.44 6.57
N GLU A 119 -9.30 10.77 7.19
CA GLU A 119 -10.61 10.19 6.89
C GLU A 119 -11.17 10.71 5.56
N ASN A 120 -10.95 12.00 5.27
CA ASN A 120 -11.47 12.66 4.08
C ASN A 120 -10.50 12.66 2.90
N VAL A 121 -9.28 12.16 3.07
CA VAL A 121 -8.22 12.17 2.03
C VAL A 121 -8.62 11.44 0.75
N ARG A 122 -9.59 10.53 0.83
CA ARG A 122 -10.12 9.76 -0.31
C ARG A 122 -11.27 10.47 -1.03
N SER A 123 -12.09 11.24 -0.31
CA SER A 123 -13.32 11.84 -0.85
C SER A 123 -13.15 13.30 -1.25
N ASP A 124 -12.38 14.06 -0.47
CA ASP A 124 -12.23 15.50 -0.64
C ASP A 124 -10.98 15.84 -1.46
N ARG A 125 -11.03 17.00 -2.11
CA ARG A 125 -9.99 17.45 -3.05
C ARG A 125 -9.51 18.84 -2.65
N TYR A 126 -8.28 18.94 -2.18
CA TYR A 126 -7.68 20.24 -1.86
C TYR A 126 -6.17 20.26 -2.03
N ALA A 127 -5.67 21.10 -2.94
CA ALA A 127 -4.24 21.30 -3.20
C ALA A 127 -3.71 22.57 -2.54
N ARG A 128 -2.62 22.44 -1.75
CA ARG A 128 -1.93 23.60 -1.16
C ARG A 128 -1.31 24.48 -2.25
N ASN A 129 -0.70 23.86 -3.26
CA ASN A 129 -0.05 24.56 -4.37
C ASN A 129 -0.77 24.23 -5.71
N PRO A 130 -1.94 24.84 -5.99
CA PRO A 130 -2.73 24.52 -7.18
C PRO A 130 -2.02 24.87 -8.49
N LEU A 131 -1.13 25.87 -8.49
CA LEU A 131 -0.32 26.22 -9.66
C LEU A 131 0.70 25.12 -10.00
N LEU A 132 1.31 24.51 -8.97
CA LEU A 132 2.25 23.41 -9.15
C LEU A 132 1.54 22.17 -9.68
N LEU A 133 0.38 21.83 -9.11
CA LEU A 133 -0.48 20.75 -9.61
C LEU A 133 -0.85 20.98 -11.09
N ARG A 134 -1.32 22.17 -11.45
CA ARG A 134 -1.65 22.52 -12.85
C ARG A 134 -0.44 22.45 -13.78
N ALA A 135 0.74 22.82 -13.31
CA ALA A 135 1.96 22.73 -14.09
C ALA A 135 2.35 21.26 -14.35
N LEU A 136 2.32 20.42 -13.30
CA LEU A 136 2.63 18.98 -13.41
C LEU A 136 1.66 18.24 -14.34
N ASN A 137 0.38 18.59 -14.33
CA ASN A 137 -0.62 18.00 -15.21
C ASN A 137 -0.42 18.34 -16.70
N LYS A 138 0.32 19.41 -17.02
CA LYS A 138 0.56 19.83 -18.42
C LYS A 138 1.72 19.09 -19.09
N PHE A 139 2.55 18.37 -18.35
CA PHE A 139 3.65 17.61 -18.93
C PHE A 139 3.15 16.33 -19.58
N SER A 140 3.72 15.97 -20.74
CA SER A 140 3.35 14.77 -21.52
C SER A 140 3.65 13.45 -20.79
N ALA A 141 4.62 13.45 -19.88
CA ALA A 141 4.90 12.37 -18.95
C ALA A 141 4.36 12.75 -17.56
N SER A 142 3.07 13.09 -17.47
CA SER A 142 2.51 13.51 -16.19
C SER A 142 2.57 12.33 -15.21
N PRO A 143 3.25 12.46 -14.05
CA PRO A 143 3.17 11.44 -13.01
C PRO A 143 1.74 11.29 -12.48
N ASN A 144 0.90 12.29 -12.70
CA ASN A 144 -0.51 12.31 -12.35
C ASN A 144 -1.36 12.15 -13.61
N LEU A 145 -1.86 10.96 -13.86
CA LEU A 145 -2.98 10.77 -14.79
C LEU A 145 -4.27 11.24 -14.08
N ASP A 146 -4.56 12.53 -14.22
CA ASP A 146 -5.86 13.19 -14.07
C ASP A 146 -6.68 13.10 -12.75
N ILE A 147 -7.07 14.31 -12.31
CA ILE A 147 -8.36 14.67 -11.70
C ILE A 147 -8.76 13.88 -10.42
N GLY A 148 -8.01 14.07 -9.33
CA GLY A 148 -8.52 13.87 -7.97
C GLY A 148 -9.00 12.44 -7.62
N GLU A 149 -8.57 11.45 -8.40
CA GLU A 149 -8.70 10.02 -8.12
C GLU A 149 -7.37 9.38 -7.69
N GLY A 150 -6.27 10.14 -7.73
CA GLY A 150 -4.92 9.62 -7.49
C GLY A 150 -4.77 8.90 -6.14
N VAL A 151 -5.28 9.52 -5.07
CA VAL A 151 -5.28 8.89 -3.74
C VAL A 151 -6.12 7.62 -3.73
N ASP A 152 -7.36 7.62 -4.24
CA ASP A 152 -8.22 6.43 -4.22
C ASP A 152 -7.65 5.28 -5.07
N ARG A 153 -7.05 5.62 -6.22
CA ARG A 153 -6.33 4.67 -7.06
C ARG A 153 -5.10 4.10 -6.35
N MET A 154 -4.43 4.87 -5.49
CA MET A 154 -3.33 4.34 -4.66
C MET A 154 -3.85 3.26 -3.69
N PHE A 155 -5.01 3.48 -3.06
CA PHE A 155 -5.65 2.44 -2.25
C PHE A 155 -6.01 1.21 -3.09
N GLN A 156 -6.57 1.41 -4.28
CA GLN A 156 -6.95 0.33 -5.19
C GLN A 156 -5.73 -0.51 -5.64
N VAL A 157 -4.67 0.14 -6.12
CA VAL A 157 -3.45 -0.52 -6.62
C VAL A 157 -2.74 -1.31 -5.52
N MET A 158 -2.69 -0.78 -4.29
CA MET A 158 -2.16 -1.51 -3.14
C MET A 158 -3.02 -2.75 -2.82
N LYS A 159 -4.35 -2.60 -2.88
CA LYS A 159 -5.30 -3.70 -2.63
C LYS A 159 -5.24 -4.79 -3.70
N GLU A 160 -5.09 -4.43 -4.97
CA GLU A 160 -4.93 -5.36 -6.10
C GLU A 160 -3.60 -6.13 -6.05
N SER A 161 -2.60 -5.55 -5.39
CA SER A 161 -1.30 -6.19 -5.15
C SER A 161 -1.25 -6.99 -3.86
N ASP A 162 -2.41 -7.23 -3.23
CA ASP A 162 -2.58 -7.94 -1.96
C ASP A 162 -1.76 -7.35 -0.81
N LEU A 163 -1.56 -6.04 -0.81
CA LEU A 163 -0.91 -5.31 0.28
C LEU A 163 -1.93 -4.64 1.19
N TYR A 164 -1.46 -4.27 2.39
CA TYR A 164 -2.23 -3.37 3.25
C TYR A 164 -2.37 -1.99 2.62
N GLU A 165 -3.47 -1.33 2.95
CA GLU A 165 -3.76 0.03 2.49
C GLU A 165 -2.73 1.05 3.02
N PRO A 166 -2.46 2.13 2.27
CA PRO A 166 -1.57 3.19 2.72
C PRO A 166 -2.11 3.88 3.98
N ILE A 167 -1.23 4.15 4.93
CA ILE A 167 -1.59 4.77 6.21
C ILE A 167 -1.21 6.25 6.18
N PHE A 168 -2.19 7.10 6.47
CA PHE A 168 -2.02 8.54 6.62
C PHE A 168 -2.05 8.91 8.12
N ILE A 169 -0.96 9.47 8.63
CA ILE A 169 -0.86 9.80 10.06
C ILE A 169 -1.58 11.13 10.34
N PRO A 170 -2.57 11.16 11.25
CA PRO A 170 -3.35 12.37 11.53
C PRO A 170 -2.49 13.51 12.06
N ALA A 171 -2.92 14.75 11.76
CA ALA A 171 -2.30 15.98 12.24
C ALA A 171 -2.20 16.06 13.78
N ILE A 172 -3.06 15.34 14.50
CA ILE A 172 -3.03 15.26 15.97
C ILE A 172 -1.71 14.63 16.45
N ILE A 173 -1.21 13.62 15.74
CA ILE A 173 0.05 12.93 16.07
C ILE A 173 1.24 13.71 15.49
N ARG A 174 1.08 14.25 14.26
CA ARG A 174 2.11 15.05 13.58
C ARG A 174 1.55 16.38 13.11
N PRO A 175 1.62 17.45 13.92
CA PRO A 175 1.00 18.72 13.57
C PRO A 175 1.73 19.46 12.45
N ASN A 176 3.04 19.24 12.32
CA ASN A 176 3.93 20.02 11.45
C ASN A 176 4.41 19.25 10.20
N SER A 177 4.06 17.97 10.08
CA SER A 177 4.42 17.15 8.92
C SER A 177 3.29 16.18 8.57
N VAL A 178 3.14 15.88 7.29
CA VAL A 178 2.25 14.82 6.81
C VAL A 178 3.10 13.59 6.53
N LEU A 179 2.83 12.50 7.25
CA LEU A 179 3.50 11.22 7.08
C LEU A 179 2.56 10.22 6.42
N VAL A 180 2.98 9.69 5.26
CA VAL A 180 2.33 8.60 4.54
C VAL A 180 3.21 7.37 4.65
N ILE A 181 2.60 6.23 5.00
CA ILE A 181 3.29 4.95 5.16
C ILE A 181 2.72 3.95 4.16
N LEU A 182 3.59 3.43 3.29
CA LEU A 182 3.28 2.32 2.39
C LEU A 182 3.83 1.03 3.00
N LEU A 183 2.95 0.11 3.39
CA LEU A 183 3.36 -1.15 4.01
C LEU A 183 3.75 -2.18 2.93
N ASN A 184 4.92 -2.78 3.09
CA ASN A 184 5.42 -3.92 2.30
C ASN A 184 5.04 -5.25 2.97
N GLN A 185 3.81 -5.34 3.47
CA GLN A 185 3.27 -6.54 4.11
C GLN A 185 2.09 -7.05 3.28
N GLN A 186 2.12 -8.35 2.95
CA GLN A 186 0.99 -8.99 2.30
C GLN A 186 -0.19 -9.07 3.28
N ARG A 187 -1.37 -8.73 2.78
CA ARG A 187 -2.61 -8.87 3.52
C ARG A 187 -2.94 -10.36 3.62
N VAL A 188 -3.32 -10.80 4.81
CA VAL A 188 -3.82 -12.17 5.00
C VAL A 188 -5.17 -12.26 4.29
N MET A 189 -5.33 -13.21 3.36
CA MET A 189 -6.60 -13.37 2.67
C MET A 189 -7.66 -13.92 3.61
N ALA A 190 -8.92 -13.59 3.34
CA ALA A 190 -10.06 -14.18 4.04
C ALA A 190 -9.99 -15.72 4.00
N TRP A 191 -9.61 -16.27 2.84
CA TRP A 191 -9.39 -17.71 2.67
C TRP A 191 -8.23 -18.24 3.52
N ASP A 192 -7.07 -17.58 3.55
CA ASP A 192 -5.95 -18.03 4.40
C ASP A 192 -6.34 -18.02 5.88
N THR A 193 -7.09 -17.01 6.30
CA THR A 193 -7.57 -16.91 7.69
C THR A 193 -8.56 -18.03 8.01
N VAL A 194 -9.49 -18.33 7.09
CA VAL A 194 -10.46 -19.43 7.22
C VAL A 194 -9.77 -20.80 7.18
N SER A 195 -8.82 -21.01 6.26
CA SER A 195 -8.04 -22.24 6.15
C SER A 195 -7.21 -22.48 7.41
N ASN A 196 -6.49 -21.48 7.90
CA ASN A 196 -5.74 -21.56 9.16
C ASN A 196 -6.64 -21.88 10.37
N TYR A 197 -7.88 -21.38 10.37
CA TYR A 197 -8.85 -21.71 11.39
C TYR A 197 -9.36 -23.15 11.26
N LEU A 198 -9.69 -23.58 10.04
CA LEU A 198 -10.14 -24.93 9.74
C LEU A 198 -9.06 -25.98 10.01
N GLU A 199 -7.79 -25.67 9.82
CA GLU A 199 -6.69 -26.57 10.19
C GLU A 199 -6.60 -26.83 11.71
N LYS A 200 -7.03 -25.87 12.53
CA LYS A 200 -6.99 -25.98 14.01
C LYS A 200 -8.28 -26.56 14.60
N GLU A 201 -9.41 -26.04 14.15
CA GLU A 201 -10.73 -26.32 14.75
C GLU A 201 -11.57 -27.29 13.93
N TYR A 202 -11.10 -27.70 12.72
CA TYR A 202 -11.71 -28.65 11.77
C TYR A 202 -13.12 -28.32 11.26
N VAL A 203 -13.82 -27.39 11.91
CA VAL A 203 -15.19 -26.96 11.59
C VAL A 203 -15.30 -25.46 11.82
N ILE A 204 -15.91 -24.75 10.88
CA ILE A 204 -16.21 -23.33 11.00
C ILE A 204 -17.67 -23.07 10.65
N SER A 205 -18.36 -22.29 11.49
CA SER A 205 -19.75 -21.87 11.23
C SER A 205 -19.77 -20.57 10.42
N ASN A 206 -20.88 -20.29 9.73
CA ASN A 206 -21.04 -19.05 8.96
C ASN A 206 -20.92 -17.79 9.81
N GLY A 207 -21.39 -17.85 11.06
CA GLY A 207 -21.20 -16.78 12.02
C GLY A 207 -19.72 -16.58 12.35
N LYS A 208 -19.00 -17.68 12.61
CA LYS A 208 -17.59 -17.63 13.01
C LYS A 208 -16.66 -17.23 11.87
N ALA A 209 -16.89 -17.67 10.64
CA ALA A 209 -16.09 -17.20 9.50
C ALA A 209 -16.32 -15.72 9.21
N ARG A 210 -17.55 -15.20 9.35
CA ARG A 210 -17.81 -13.76 9.21
C ARG A 210 -17.08 -12.95 10.28
N GLU A 211 -17.03 -13.45 11.50
CA GLU A 211 -16.27 -12.84 12.60
C GLU A 211 -14.76 -12.82 12.28
N ILE A 212 -14.22 -13.92 11.79
CA ILE A 212 -12.78 -14.08 11.49
C ILE A 212 -12.37 -13.30 10.23
N THR A 213 -13.24 -13.19 9.23
CA THR A 213 -12.97 -12.49 7.97
C THR A 213 -13.40 -11.03 7.98
N LEU A 214 -14.00 -10.55 9.09
CA LEU A 214 -14.58 -9.22 9.25
C LEU A 214 -15.58 -8.83 8.15
N VAL A 215 -16.23 -9.83 7.54
CA VAL A 215 -17.25 -9.61 6.51
C VAL A 215 -18.57 -9.23 7.22
N PRO A 216 -19.12 -8.03 6.99
CA PRO A 216 -20.35 -7.61 7.62
C PRO A 216 -21.51 -8.51 7.22
N LYS A 217 -22.47 -8.73 8.13
CA LYS A 217 -23.72 -9.42 7.80
C LYS A 217 -24.42 -8.62 6.69
N PRO A 218 -24.87 -9.26 5.59
CA PRO A 218 -25.79 -8.60 4.68
C PRO A 218 -26.97 -8.12 5.50
N CYS A 219 -27.17 -6.80 5.55
CA CYS A 219 -28.34 -6.22 6.18
C CYS A 219 -29.56 -6.82 5.48
N LEU A 220 -30.51 -7.35 6.25
CA LEU A 220 -31.82 -7.73 5.76
C LEU A 220 -32.58 -6.45 5.35
N SER A 221 -32.29 -5.90 4.18
CA SER A 221 -33.22 -5.05 3.45
C SER A 221 -33.88 -5.94 2.40
N GLY A 222 -35.18 -6.20 2.58
CA GLY A 222 -35.93 -7.17 1.80
C GLY A 222 -35.78 -6.98 0.28
N ALA A 223 -35.27 -8.00 -0.38
CA ALA A 223 -35.61 -8.35 -1.75
C ALA A 223 -35.29 -9.83 -1.93
N GLU A 224 -36.32 -10.59 -2.26
CA GLU A 224 -36.27 -12.01 -2.57
C GLU A 224 -35.27 -12.26 -3.72
N THR A 225 -34.43 -13.29 -3.60
CA THR A 225 -34.17 -14.28 -4.66
C THR A 225 -33.20 -15.37 -4.15
N PHE A 226 -33.76 -16.56 -3.94
CA PHE A 226 -33.18 -17.91 -3.94
C PHE A 226 -31.64 -18.04 -3.75
N GLY A 227 -31.21 -18.11 -2.49
CA GLY A 227 -29.98 -18.77 -2.06
C GLY A 227 -30.29 -19.75 -0.91
N PRO A 228 -29.52 -20.84 -0.73
CA PRO A 228 -29.85 -21.85 0.26
C PRO A 228 -29.84 -21.26 1.70
N PRO A 229 -30.71 -21.76 2.59
CA PRO A 229 -30.93 -21.17 3.91
C PRO A 229 -29.68 -21.23 4.80
N CYS A 230 -29.60 -20.25 5.70
CA CYS A 230 -28.44 -19.88 6.53
C CYS A 230 -27.98 -20.92 7.58
N SER A 231 -28.18 -22.23 7.39
CA SER A 231 -27.77 -23.30 8.31
C SER A 231 -26.69 -24.25 7.77
N CYS A 232 -26.09 -23.94 6.61
CA CYS A 232 -25.03 -24.78 6.05
C CYS A 232 -23.72 -24.63 6.85
N HIS A 233 -23.30 -25.69 7.53
CA HIS A 233 -21.91 -25.84 7.99
C HIS A 233 -21.04 -26.07 6.76
N TRP A 234 -19.98 -25.28 6.58
CA TRP A 234 -18.98 -25.58 5.55
C TRP A 234 -18.08 -26.69 6.07
N ARG A 235 -18.42 -27.94 5.73
CA ARG A 235 -17.53 -29.08 5.95
C ARG A 235 -16.62 -29.16 4.73
N VAL A 236 -15.36 -28.77 4.89
CA VAL A 236 -14.35 -29.03 3.86
C VAL A 236 -14.15 -30.54 3.80
N MET A 237 -14.56 -31.18 2.71
CA MET A 237 -14.06 -32.51 2.36
C MET A 237 -12.60 -32.34 1.93
N LEU A 238 -11.68 -32.78 2.78
CA LEU A 238 -10.28 -32.95 2.43
C LEU A 238 -10.19 -33.84 1.18
N PRO A 239 -9.45 -33.43 0.12
CA PRO A 239 -9.22 -34.28 -1.04
C PRO A 239 -8.17 -35.33 -0.69
N SER A 240 -8.55 -36.41 -0.01
CA SER A 240 -7.62 -37.54 0.21
C SER A 240 -8.24 -38.94 0.12
N LEU A 241 -9.48 -39.10 -0.35
CA LEU A 241 -10.09 -40.43 -0.48
C LEU A 241 -10.97 -40.53 -1.73
N TYR A 242 -10.35 -40.61 -2.90
CA TYR A 242 -10.97 -41.29 -4.05
C TYR A 242 -10.45 -42.74 -4.07
N PRO A 243 -11.27 -43.76 -3.74
CA PRO A 243 -10.97 -45.11 -4.16
C PRO A 243 -11.21 -45.22 -5.67
N ASN A 244 -10.20 -45.66 -6.39
CA ASN A 244 -10.30 -46.10 -7.79
C ASN A 244 -11.38 -47.19 -7.92
N THR A 245 -12.51 -46.88 -8.55
CA THR A 245 -13.42 -47.89 -9.10
C THR A 245 -14.06 -47.38 -10.40
N PHE A 246 -13.30 -47.39 -11.49
CA PHE A 246 -13.88 -47.63 -12.82
C PHE A 246 -13.62 -49.10 -13.15
N GLY A 247 -14.58 -49.93 -12.76
CA GLY A 247 -14.69 -51.33 -13.15
C GLY A 247 -15.62 -51.47 -14.36
N ASN A 248 -15.19 -52.32 -15.29
CA ASN A 248 -15.80 -52.69 -16.55
C ASN A 248 -17.27 -53.16 -16.47
N GLY A 249 -17.94 -53.00 -17.61
CA GLY A 249 -19.11 -53.77 -18.07
C GLY A 249 -20.04 -52.89 -18.89
N SER A 250 -20.59 -53.23 -20.05
CA SER A 250 -20.46 -54.28 -21.05
C SER A 250 -21.53 -53.96 -22.11
N ALA A 251 -21.40 -54.53 -23.29
CA ALA A 251 -22.21 -54.31 -24.49
C ALA A 251 -23.71 -54.70 -24.38
N ALA A 252 -24.41 -54.42 -25.50
CA ALA A 252 -25.82 -54.67 -25.89
C ALA A 252 -26.65 -53.37 -25.82
N SER A 253 -27.29 -52.89 -26.89
CA SER A 253 -27.67 -53.44 -28.19
C SER A 253 -27.94 -52.29 -29.16
#